data_AF-A0A7S1SR92-F1
#
_entry.id   AF-A0A7S1SR92-F1
#
_cell.length_a   1.000
_cell.length_b   1.000
_cell.length_c   1.000
_cell.angle_alpha   90.00
_cell.angle_beta   90.00
_cell.angle_gamma   90.00
#
_symmetry.space_group_name_H-M   'P 1'
#
loop_
_entity.id
_entity.type
_entity.pdbx_description
1 polymer ?
#
loop_
_entity_poly.entity_id
_entity_poly.type
_entity_poly.pdbx_seq_one_letter_code
_entity_poly.pdbx_strand_id
1 'polypeptide(L)'
;MTNYAVNKRNVNFQFNTDEEVDDEGSKWSLTALREWMESRGHDYGKVWRDICDIAVKTVVSIQPLLGHNYRSVLGYENEGFSCFEILGMDVMLDSKLKPWLIECNHSPSFGV
;
A
#
# COMPACT_ATOMS: atom_id res chain seq x y z
N MET A 1 15.43 4.18 -5.72
CA MET A 1 14.33 3.35 -6.24
C MET A 1 14.17 2.17 -5.28
N THR A 2 12.99 2.00 -4.68
CA THR A 2 12.75 1.01 -3.59
C THR A 2 12.06 -0.27 -4.06
N ASN A 3 11.76 -0.39 -5.36
CA ASN A 3 11.10 -1.58 -5.91
C ASN A 3 11.91 -2.86 -5.60
N TYR A 4 11.25 -3.88 -5.05
CA TYR A 4 11.86 -5.15 -4.68
C TYR A 4 12.53 -5.88 -5.85
N ALA A 5 11.90 -5.88 -7.03
CA ALA A 5 12.42 -6.59 -8.21
C ALA A 5 13.80 -6.07 -8.64
N VAL A 6 14.06 -4.78 -8.37
CA VAL A 6 15.33 -4.11 -8.62
C VAL A 6 16.29 -4.34 -7.46
N ASN A 7 15.83 -4.16 -6.23
CA ASN A 7 16.70 -4.21 -5.04
C ASN A 7 17.16 -5.62 -4.66
N LYS A 8 16.40 -6.68 -4.95
CA LYS A 8 16.81 -8.07 -4.64
C LYS A 8 18.13 -8.51 -5.29
N ARG A 9 18.58 -7.79 -6.32
CA ARG A 9 19.85 -8.04 -7.04
C ARG A 9 21.00 -7.16 -6.54
N ASN A 10 20.74 -6.25 -5.60
CA ASN A 10 21.74 -5.38 -5.02
C ASN A 10 22.56 -6.14 -3.97
N VAL A 11 23.88 -6.01 -4.01
CA VAL A 11 24.80 -6.63 -3.04
C VAL A 11 24.56 -6.19 -1.60
N ASN A 12 23.95 -5.02 -1.40
CA ASN A 12 23.59 -4.50 -0.08
C ASN A 12 22.18 -4.90 0.37
N PHE A 13 21.42 -5.64 -0.46
CA PHE A 13 20.09 -6.10 -0.07
C PHE A 13 20.21 -7.19 0.99
N GLN A 14 19.70 -6.90 2.17
CA GLN A 14 19.66 -7.85 3.27
C GLN A 14 18.34 -8.60 3.20
N PHE A 15 18.41 -9.89 2.88
CA PHE A 15 17.27 -10.78 3.02
C PHE A 15 17.04 -11.01 4.52
N ASN A 16 15.78 -10.94 4.94
CA ASN A 16 15.43 -11.41 6.26
C ASN A 16 15.66 -12.93 6.29
N THR A 17 16.47 -13.41 7.22
CA THR A 17 16.85 -14.83 7.36
C THR A 17 15.99 -15.58 8.37
N ASP A 18 15.15 -14.88 9.11
CA ASP A 18 14.30 -15.46 10.15
C ASP A 18 12.88 -14.89 10.04
N GLU A 19 11.90 -15.75 9.73
CA GLU A 19 10.49 -15.36 9.63
C GLU A 19 9.91 -14.87 10.96
N GLU A 20 10.56 -15.18 12.10
CA GLU A 20 10.15 -14.71 13.43
C GLU A 20 10.76 -13.34 13.81
N VAL A 21 11.76 -12.86 13.06
CA VAL A 21 12.46 -11.59 13.33
C VAL A 21 12.09 -10.56 12.27
N ASP A 22 11.01 -9.84 12.51
CA ASP A 22 10.30 -9.06 11.50
C ASP A 22 10.96 -7.69 11.17
N ASP A 23 11.97 -7.29 11.96
CA ASP A 23 12.73 -6.04 11.88
C ASP A 23 14.14 -6.18 11.26
N GLU A 24 14.53 -7.38 10.83
CA GLU A 24 15.78 -7.64 10.13
C GLU A 24 15.61 -7.65 8.59
N GLY A 25 16.56 -7.04 7.88
CA GLY A 25 16.57 -7.02 6.42
C GLY A 25 16.03 -5.74 5.76
N SER A 26 16.07 -5.69 4.43
CA SER A 26 15.68 -4.53 3.61
C SER A 26 14.19 -4.47 3.29
N LYS A 27 13.39 -5.39 3.82
CA LYS A 27 11.93 -5.48 3.68
C LYS A 27 11.34 -5.81 5.05
N TRP A 28 10.48 -4.93 5.55
CA TRP A 28 9.83 -5.09 6.85
C TRP A 28 8.33 -5.30 6.69
N SER A 29 7.73 -6.03 7.62
CA SER A 29 6.28 -6.07 7.75
C SER A 29 5.72 -4.73 8.24
N LEU A 30 4.42 -4.51 8.09
CA LEU A 30 3.76 -3.34 8.69
C LEU A 30 3.76 -3.39 10.22
N THR A 31 3.78 -4.60 10.80
CA THR A 31 3.88 -4.81 12.25
C THR A 31 5.25 -4.36 12.76
N ALA A 32 6.32 -4.81 12.10
CA ALA A 32 7.69 -4.40 12.41
C ALA A 32 7.88 -2.87 12.28
N LEU A 33 7.36 -2.29 11.19
CA LEU A 33 7.38 -0.84 11.00
C LEU A 33 6.66 -0.11 12.13
N ARG A 34 5.49 -0.60 12.55
CA ARG A 34 4.73 -0.02 13.66
C ARG A 34 5.55 -0.04 14.96
N GLU A 35 6.09 -1.19 15.34
CA GLU A 35 6.89 -1.34 16.56
C GLU A 35 8.14 -0.45 16.53
N TRP A 36 8.82 -0.39 15.39
CA TRP A 36 9.96 0.51 15.18
C TRP A 36 9.59 1.99 15.32
N MET A 37 8.44 2.41 14.77
CA MET A 37 7.97 3.80 14.88
C MET A 37 7.57 4.16 16.31
N GLU A 38 6.81 3.29 16.98
CA GLU A 38 6.33 3.49 18.35
C GLU A 38 7.51 3.53 19.34
N SER A 39 8.51 2.65 19.20
CA SER A 39 9.72 2.66 20.05
C SER A 39 10.57 3.94 19.94
N ARG A 40 10.43 4.69 18.83
CA ARG A 40 11.09 5.98 18.61
C ARG A 40 10.21 7.19 18.94
N GLY A 41 9.04 6.97 19.52
CA GLY A 41 8.09 8.01 19.91
C GLY A 41 7.35 8.65 18.73
N HIS A 42 7.29 7.99 17.57
CA HIS A 42 6.49 8.44 16.44
C HIS A 42 5.03 7.96 16.57
N ASP A 43 4.09 8.81 16.15
CA ASP A 43 2.67 8.47 16.13
C ASP A 43 2.32 7.66 14.86
N TYR A 44 2.53 6.34 14.93
CA TYR A 44 2.16 5.41 13.86
C TYR A 44 0.66 5.51 13.52
N GLY A 45 -0.20 5.71 14.53
CA GLY A 45 -1.65 5.81 14.33
C GLY A 45 -2.06 7.02 13.49
N LYS A 46 -1.37 8.15 13.64
CA LYS A 46 -1.55 9.30 12.74
C LYS A 46 -1.06 8.98 11.33
N VAL A 47 0.15 8.43 11.18
CA VAL A 47 0.71 8.12 9.86
C VAL A 47 -0.19 7.14 9.09
N TRP A 48 -0.66 6.08 9.76
CA TRP A 48 -1.57 5.12 9.16
C TRP A 48 -2.90 5.74 8.75
N ARG A 49 -3.48 6.62 9.57
CA ARG A 49 -4.70 7.37 9.20
C ARG A 49 -4.48 8.24 7.97
N ASP A 50 -3.35 8.95 7.88
CA ASP A 50 -3.02 9.77 6.73
C ASP A 50 -2.86 8.92 5.44
N ILE A 51 -2.32 7.70 5.56
CA ILE A 51 -2.23 6.72 4.46
C ILE A 51 -3.63 6.23 4.05
N CYS A 52 -4.50 5.87 4.99
CA CYS A 52 -5.88 5.48 4.71
C CYS A 52 -6.65 6.62 4.01
N ASP A 53 -6.42 7.86 4.43
CA ASP A 53 -6.99 9.05 3.82
C ASP A 53 -6.58 9.20 2.35
N ILE A 54 -5.32 8.92 2.03
CA ILE A 54 -4.83 8.87 0.65
C ILE A 54 -5.57 7.79 -0.13
N ALA A 55 -5.71 6.58 0.42
CA ALA A 55 -6.40 5.47 -0.24
C ALA A 55 -7.86 5.82 -0.58
N VAL A 56 -8.61 6.34 0.40
CA VAL A 56 -10.01 6.76 0.20
C VAL A 56 -10.11 7.86 -0.86
N LYS A 57 -9.29 8.92 -0.77
CA LYS A 57 -9.32 10.03 -1.73
C LYS A 57 -8.98 9.56 -3.15
N THR A 58 -8.05 8.62 -3.28
CA THR A 58 -7.68 8.02 -4.57
C THR A 58 -8.88 7.31 -5.20
N VAL A 59 -9.55 6.43 -4.46
CA VAL A 59 -10.74 5.70 -4.97
C VAL A 59 -11.91 6.64 -5.25
N VAL A 60 -12.18 7.60 -4.36
CA VAL A 60 -13.26 8.57 -4.53
C VAL A 60 -13.04 9.42 -5.79
N SER A 61 -11.79 9.79 -6.10
CA SER A 61 -11.49 10.60 -7.29
C SER A 61 -11.88 9.93 -8.61
N ILE A 62 -11.90 8.59 -8.66
CA ILE A 62 -12.25 7.81 -9.85
C ILE A 62 -13.67 7.21 -9.79
N GLN A 63 -14.33 7.28 -8.64
CA GLN A 63 -15.63 6.67 -8.40
C GLN A 63 -16.70 7.04 -9.45
N PRO A 64 -16.82 8.30 -9.93
CA PRO A 64 -17.83 8.63 -10.94
C PRO A 64 -17.62 7.90 -12.27
N LEU A 65 -16.35 7.77 -12.69
CA LEU A 65 -15.98 7.07 -13.92
C LEU A 65 -16.21 5.57 -13.78
N LEU A 66 -15.78 4.98 -12.67
CA LEU A 66 -16.02 3.56 -12.37
C LEU A 66 -17.51 3.25 -12.33
N GLY A 67 -18.31 4.09 -11.66
CA GLY A 67 -19.75 3.92 -11.57
C GLY A 67 -20.44 4.01 -12.94
N HIS A 68 -20.00 4.92 -13.80
CA HIS A 68 -20.50 5.02 -15.17
C HIS A 68 -20.21 3.74 -15.98
N ASN A 69 -18.94 3.32 -16.00
CA ASN A 69 -18.50 2.14 -16.74
C ASN A 69 -19.20 0.88 -16.24
N TYR A 70 -19.28 0.69 -14.93
CA TYR A 70 -19.97 -0.42 -14.30
C TYR A 70 -21.42 -0.53 -14.77
N ARG A 71 -22.18 0.58 -14.69
CA ARG A 71 -23.59 0.61 -15.10
C ARG A 71 -23.80 0.46 -16.59
N SER A 72 -22.86 0.92 -17.43
CA SER A 72 -22.94 0.70 -18.87
C SER A 72 -22.83 -0.78 -19.27
N VAL A 73 -22.15 -1.59 -18.45
CA VAL A 73 -21.92 -3.02 -18.71
C VAL A 73 -22.97 -3.88 -18.02
N LEU A 74 -23.28 -3.59 -16.75
CA LEU A 74 -24.11 -4.45 -15.90
C LEU A 74 -25.54 -3.94 -15.68
N GLY A 75 -25.87 -2.74 -16.15
CA GLY A 75 -27.18 -2.11 -15.98
C GLY A 75 -27.40 -1.47 -14.60
N TYR A 76 -28.48 -0.69 -14.48
CA TYR A 76 -28.83 0.03 -13.25
C TYR A 76 -29.51 -0.85 -12.19
N GLU A 77 -30.02 -2.01 -12.58
CA GLU A 77 -30.68 -2.97 -11.68
C GLU A 77 -29.70 -3.81 -10.86
N ASN A 78 -28.40 -3.79 -11.23
CA ASN A 78 -27.36 -4.49 -10.49
C ASN A 78 -27.06 -3.77 -9.16
N GLU A 79 -27.00 -4.53 -8.07
CA GLU A 79 -26.77 -4.02 -6.71
C GLU A 79 -25.34 -3.50 -6.44
N GLY A 80 -24.42 -3.63 -7.40
CA GLY A 80 -23.07 -3.07 -7.31
C GLY A 80 -21.99 -4.03 -6.80
N PHE A 81 -22.32 -5.31 -6.56
CA PHE A 81 -21.42 -6.29 -5.94
C PHE A 81 -20.77 -7.28 -6.91
N SER A 82 -20.98 -7.11 -8.22
CA SER A 82 -20.43 -8.05 -9.22
C SER A 82 -18.94 -7.90 -9.51
N CYS A 83 -18.26 -6.87 -9.00
CA CYS A 83 -16.84 -6.65 -9.22
C CYS A 83 -16.14 -6.28 -7.91
N PHE A 84 -14.92 -6.78 -7.73
CA PHE A 84 -13.99 -6.36 -6.69
C PHE A 84 -12.58 -6.29 -7.28
N GLU A 85 -11.71 -5.52 -6.66
CA GLU A 85 -10.33 -5.36 -7.10
C GLU A 85 -9.42 -5.17 -5.89
N ILE A 86 -8.24 -5.79 -5.92
CA ILE A 86 -7.19 -5.60 -4.90
C ILE A 86 -6.14 -4.68 -5.52
N LEU A 87 -6.01 -3.49 -4.96
CA LEU A 87 -5.06 -2.48 -5.42
C LEU A 87 -3.81 -2.50 -4.54
N GLY A 88 -2.64 -2.45 -5.17
CA GLY A 88 -1.37 -2.15 -4.49
C GLY A 88 -1.12 -0.64 -4.51
N MET A 89 -0.95 -0.03 -3.35
CA MET A 89 -0.64 1.40 -3.26
C MET A 89 0.78 1.61 -2.74
N ASP A 90 1.60 2.28 -3.55
CA ASP A 90 2.96 2.63 -3.16
C ASP A 90 2.94 4.03 -2.54
N VAL A 91 3.26 4.08 -1.24
CA VAL A 91 3.25 5.31 -0.45
C VAL A 91 4.63 5.56 0.14
N MET A 92 5.12 6.80 -0.01
CA MET A 92 6.41 7.23 0.52
C MET A 92 6.21 8.19 1.68
N LEU A 93 6.91 7.95 2.79
CA LEU A 93 6.99 8.89 3.91
C LEU A 93 8.18 9.84 3.71
N ASP A 94 7.96 11.14 3.89
CA ASP A 94 9.06 12.11 3.94
C ASP A 94 9.71 12.22 5.33
N SER A 95 10.70 13.10 5.48
CA SER A 95 11.42 13.30 6.75
C SER A 95 10.54 13.85 7.89
N LYS A 96 9.34 14.31 7.60
CA LYS A 96 8.33 14.76 8.57
C LYS A 96 7.23 13.72 8.78
N LEU A 97 7.43 12.50 8.28
CA LEU A 97 6.47 11.40 8.31
C LEU A 97 5.16 11.71 7.57
N LYS A 98 5.17 12.65 6.62
CA LYS A 98 4.01 12.90 5.77
C LYS A 98 3.98 11.85 4.65
N PRO A 99 2.86 11.15 4.44
CA PRO A 99 2.73 10.20 3.34
C PRO A 99 2.42 10.90 2.01
N TRP A 100 3.00 10.35 0.95
CA TRP A 100 2.84 10.77 -0.43
C TRP A 100 2.52 9.57 -1.31
N LEU A 101 1.41 9.63 -2.04
CA LEU A 101 1.07 8.62 -3.05
C LEU A 101 2.07 8.70 -4.21
N ILE A 102 2.66 7.56 -4.57
CA ILE A 102 3.58 7.44 -5.70
C ILE A 102 2.88 6.79 -6.89
N GLU A 103 2.30 5.62 -6.68
CA GLU A 103 1.57 4.88 -7.71
C GLU A 103 0.45 4.00 -7.11
N CYS A 104 -0.48 3.63 -7.97
CA CYS A 104 -1.54 2.67 -7.68
C CYS A 104 -1.52 1.58 -8.74
N ASN A 105 -1.35 0.33 -8.31
CA ASN A 105 -1.16 -0.85 -9.14
C ASN A 105 -2.42 -1.73 -9.10
N HIS A 106 -3.00 -1.98 -10.27
CA HIS A 106 -4.17 -2.86 -10.47
C HIS A 106 -3.82 -4.36 -10.48
N SER A 107 -2.53 -4.69 -10.49
CA SER A 107 -2.04 -6.08 -10.46
C SER A 107 -0.85 -6.20 -9.50
N PRO A 108 -1.07 -6.10 -8.17
CA PRO A 108 -0.01 -6.30 -7.20
C PRO A 108 0.51 -7.75 -7.27
N SER A 109 1.81 -7.92 -7.04
CA SER A 109 2.43 -9.25 -6.99
C SER A 109 1.99 -10.00 -5.73
N PHE A 110 1.37 -11.18 -5.91
CA PHE A 110 1.06 -12.14 -4.84
C PHE A 110 2.13 -13.22 -4.67
N GLY A 111 3.31 -13.06 -5.31
CA GLY A 111 4.43 -13.98 -5.13
C GLY A 111 4.85 -14.02 -3.66
N VAL A 112 4.65 -15.20 -3.05
CA VAL A 112 5.19 -15.60 -1.74
C VAL A 112 6.69 -15.82 -1.89
#